data_AF-A0A562E4K2-F1
#
_entry.id   AF-A0A562E4K2-F1
#
_cell.length_a   1.000
_cell.length_b   1.000
_cell.length_c   1.000
_cell.angle_alpha   90.00
_cell.angle_beta   90.00
_cell.angle_gamma   90.00
#
_symmetry.space_group_name_H-M   'P 1'
#
loop_
_entity.id
_entity.type
_entity.pdbx_description
1 polymer ?
#
loop_
_entity_poly.entity_id
_entity_poly.type
_entity_poly.pdbx_seq_one_letter_code
_entity_poly.pdbx_strand_id
1 'polypeptide(L)'
;MSRLFPRLLPHVAATRHEELNGRDIGYLAEQAQTADDSAVFVATGGARVTSMELAGFRADIRALAEDCGFPGAATQEARNAFDLQAARYMHQEFGMVPAEAASGDVWAFLALVLLPDVAYWRYPDPPKDRVLGTDMTRHVFGRLWWRAHLVYLAGHPDPYAGLEMIGGEAFGQIYERRAALGASPTVVRGILLVWNELDKSKRSRAVLRDYLKRLLRLRAFVSFEAHSEAGLSKTLRSVLNETLIALHGQDETKAQESVEADRNASPEPQGRDRARILGLLEAGPVSLADLAYRCEADRSDIDATLQGLVQEGVVQRLPNRGPHVYGLFDRQQPDRG
;
A
#
# COMPACT_ATOMS: atom_id res chain seq x y z
N MET A 1 28.44 -0.32 -17.28
CA MET A 1 29.03 -0.87 -16.04
C MET A 1 28.03 -0.67 -14.91
N SER A 2 27.87 -1.65 -14.02
CA SER A 2 26.96 -1.53 -12.86
C SER A 2 27.49 -0.52 -11.85
N ARG A 3 26.61 0.37 -11.35
CA ARG A 3 26.92 1.32 -10.29
C ARG A 3 26.72 0.67 -8.92
N LEU A 4 27.67 0.90 -8.01
CA LEU A 4 27.60 0.46 -6.60
C LEU A 4 27.28 1.65 -5.71
N PHE A 5 26.26 1.51 -4.88
CA PHE A 5 25.82 2.54 -3.96
C PHE A 5 26.36 2.27 -2.54
N PRO A 6 26.51 3.33 -1.71
CA PRO A 6 26.82 3.15 -0.31
C PRO A 6 25.71 2.38 0.41
N ARG A 7 26.11 1.49 1.33
CA ARG A 7 25.23 0.66 2.16
C ARG A 7 25.35 1.10 3.60
N LEU A 8 24.24 1.54 4.18
CA LEU A 8 24.19 1.95 5.58
C LEU A 8 23.99 0.71 6.47
N LEU A 9 24.84 0.54 7.48
CA LEU A 9 24.72 -0.61 8.39
C LEU A 9 23.37 -0.57 9.14
N PRO A 10 22.67 -1.70 9.34
CA PRO A 10 21.32 -1.71 9.89
C PRO A 10 21.17 -1.02 11.26
N HIS A 11 22.16 -1.15 12.16
CA HIS A 11 22.12 -0.49 13.46
C HIS A 11 22.27 1.03 13.33
N VAL A 12 23.14 1.51 12.44
CA VAL A 12 23.31 2.95 12.16
C VAL A 12 22.04 3.50 11.52
N ALA A 13 21.45 2.77 10.57
CA ALA A 13 20.17 3.14 9.96
C ALA A 13 19.06 3.28 11.02
N ALA A 14 18.97 2.35 11.97
CA ALA A 14 17.99 2.43 13.06
C ALA A 14 18.20 3.67 13.95
N THR A 15 19.45 3.95 14.35
CA THR A 15 19.79 5.14 15.13
C THR A 15 19.48 6.43 14.37
N ARG A 16 19.88 6.50 13.08
CA ARG A 16 19.56 7.66 12.22
C ARG A 16 18.07 7.90 12.09
N HIS A 17 17.28 6.85 11.90
CA HIS A 17 15.82 6.99 11.86
C HIS A 17 15.27 7.58 13.16
N GLU A 18 15.76 7.13 14.32
CA GLU A 18 15.34 7.64 15.63
C GLU A 18 15.73 9.12 15.85
N GLU A 19 16.89 9.55 15.36
CA GLU A 19 17.33 10.95 15.41
C GLU A 19 16.44 11.90 14.56
N LEU A 20 16.06 11.43 13.37
CA LEU A 20 15.31 12.18 12.36
C LEU A 20 13.79 12.14 12.61
N ASN A 21 13.28 11.15 13.34
CA ASN A 21 11.84 11.01 13.55
C ASN A 21 11.23 12.16 14.37
N GLY A 22 10.08 12.68 13.91
CA GLY A 22 9.42 13.83 14.51
C GLY A 22 10.13 15.18 14.31
N ARG A 23 11.18 15.25 13.47
CA ARG A 23 11.84 16.51 13.10
C ARG A 23 11.13 17.18 11.93
N ASP A 24 11.26 18.50 11.84
CA ASP A 24 10.71 19.25 10.72
C ASP A 24 11.55 19.09 9.44
N ILE A 25 10.92 19.36 8.28
CA ILE A 25 11.56 19.17 6.97
C ILE A 25 12.81 20.06 6.79
N GLY A 26 12.86 21.24 7.41
CA GLY A 26 14.03 22.12 7.33
C GLY A 26 15.24 21.49 8.00
N TYR A 27 15.06 21.00 9.24
CA TYR A 27 16.10 20.25 9.94
C TYR A 27 16.55 19.03 9.14
N LEU A 28 15.62 18.24 8.60
CA LEU A 28 15.95 17.06 7.80
C LEU A 28 16.77 17.41 6.55
N ALA A 29 16.46 18.54 5.89
CA ALA A 29 17.19 18.99 4.72
C ALA A 29 18.64 19.38 5.05
N GLU A 30 18.89 19.94 6.23
CA GLU A 30 20.24 20.24 6.75
C GLU A 30 21.04 18.99 7.12
N GLN A 31 20.37 17.92 7.54
CA GLN A 31 21.02 16.64 7.87
C GLN A 31 21.37 15.80 6.65
N ALA A 32 20.90 16.16 5.46
CA ALA A 32 21.17 15.40 4.26
C ALA A 32 22.65 15.46 3.86
N GLN A 33 23.23 14.29 3.58
CA GLN A 33 24.65 14.13 3.26
C GLN A 33 24.84 13.21 2.06
N THR A 34 25.99 13.31 1.39
CA THR A 34 26.36 12.42 0.27
C THR A 34 27.27 11.28 0.71
N ALA A 35 27.61 11.19 1.99
CA ALA A 35 28.48 10.18 2.57
C ALA A 35 28.12 9.95 4.04
N ASP A 36 28.49 8.79 4.56
CA ASP A 36 28.44 8.46 5.98
C ASP A 36 29.66 7.57 6.29
N ASP A 37 30.36 7.83 7.39
CA ASP A 37 31.61 7.14 7.74
C ASP A 37 31.42 5.63 7.95
N SER A 38 30.21 5.19 8.28
CA SER A 38 29.85 3.79 8.46
C SER A 38 29.41 3.11 7.16
N ALA A 39 29.22 3.87 6.07
CA ALA A 39 28.71 3.33 4.83
C ALA A 39 29.77 2.51 4.09
N VAL A 40 29.38 1.32 3.65
CA VAL A 40 30.26 0.39 2.93
C VAL A 40 29.79 0.16 1.51
N PHE A 41 30.70 -0.26 0.63
CA PHE A 41 30.33 -0.72 -0.71
C PHE A 41 30.47 -2.23 -0.77
N VAL A 42 29.65 -2.88 -1.59
CA VAL A 42 29.81 -4.31 -1.87
C VAL A 42 31.15 -4.56 -2.57
N ALA A 43 31.81 -5.66 -2.22
CA ALA A 43 33.11 -6.05 -2.79
C ALA A 43 32.97 -6.73 -4.17
N THR A 44 32.25 -6.11 -5.11
CA THR A 44 32.11 -6.59 -6.50
C THR A 44 32.75 -5.60 -7.48
N GLY A 45 33.08 -6.07 -8.69
CA GLY A 45 33.79 -5.29 -9.72
C GLY A 45 32.98 -4.18 -10.41
N GLY A 46 32.17 -3.42 -9.67
CA GLY A 46 31.38 -2.29 -10.17
C GLY A 46 32.00 -0.92 -9.88
N ALA A 47 31.52 0.13 -10.56
CA ALA A 47 31.97 1.50 -10.32
C ALA A 47 31.19 2.11 -9.16
N ARG A 48 31.89 2.59 -8.13
CA ARG A 48 31.26 3.27 -7.00
C ARG A 48 30.66 4.59 -7.45
N VAL A 49 29.44 4.88 -6.99
CA VAL A 49 28.85 6.20 -7.16
C VAL A 49 29.66 7.20 -6.32
N THR A 50 29.99 8.33 -6.92
CA THR A 50 30.75 9.40 -6.28
C THR A 50 29.84 10.34 -5.48
N SER A 51 30.40 11.09 -4.53
CA SER A 51 29.65 12.12 -3.78
C SER A 51 29.03 13.18 -4.70
N MET A 52 29.70 13.50 -5.81
CA MET A 52 29.18 14.45 -6.82
C MET A 52 27.95 13.89 -7.54
N GLU A 53 27.96 12.60 -7.89
CA GLU A 53 26.80 11.94 -8.50
C GLU A 53 25.64 11.83 -7.52
N LEU A 54 25.91 11.50 -6.25
CA LEU A 54 24.90 11.48 -5.19
C LEU A 54 24.27 12.87 -4.98
N ALA A 55 25.08 13.94 -4.99
CA ALA A 55 24.56 15.30 -4.92
C ALA A 55 23.65 15.63 -6.11
N GLY A 56 24.01 15.21 -7.32
CA GLY A 56 23.17 15.33 -8.52
C GLY A 56 21.84 14.60 -8.38
N PHE A 57 21.88 13.32 -7.98
CA PHE A 57 20.67 12.53 -7.73
C PHE A 57 19.76 13.16 -6.67
N ARG A 58 20.35 13.74 -5.61
CA ARG A 58 19.59 14.47 -4.59
C ARG A 58 18.89 15.68 -5.17
N ALA A 59 19.62 16.51 -5.93
CA ALA A 59 19.08 17.73 -6.53
C ALA A 59 17.91 17.41 -7.46
N ASP A 60 18.05 16.41 -8.33
CA ASP A 60 17.02 16.03 -9.29
C ASP A 60 15.77 15.45 -8.60
N ILE A 61 15.93 14.52 -7.65
CA ILE A 61 14.78 13.96 -6.91
C ILE A 61 14.06 15.06 -6.13
N ARG A 62 14.81 16.00 -5.54
CA ARG A 62 14.22 17.12 -4.81
C ARG A 62 13.45 18.06 -5.75
N ALA A 63 13.96 18.34 -6.95
CA ALA A 63 13.22 19.11 -7.95
C ALA A 63 11.88 18.44 -8.32
N LEU A 64 11.88 17.11 -8.53
CA LEU A 64 10.64 16.36 -8.77
C LEU A 64 9.66 16.44 -7.57
N ALA A 65 10.19 16.47 -6.34
CA ALA A 65 9.38 16.64 -5.14
C ALA A 65 8.79 18.06 -5.03
N GLU A 66 9.58 19.08 -5.39
CA GLU A 66 9.17 20.50 -5.39
C GLU A 66 8.02 20.75 -6.37
N ASP A 67 8.11 20.18 -7.58
CA ASP A 67 7.02 20.18 -8.56
C ASP A 67 5.73 19.52 -8.05
N CYS A 68 5.86 18.67 -7.03
CA CYS A 68 4.76 17.94 -6.39
C CYS A 68 4.39 18.51 -5.00
N GLY A 69 4.84 19.72 -4.66
CA GLY A 69 4.42 20.44 -3.46
C GLY A 69 5.35 20.33 -2.25
N PHE A 70 6.56 19.76 -2.40
CA PHE A 70 7.62 19.88 -1.40
C PHE A 70 8.08 21.36 -1.27
N PRO A 71 8.42 21.86 -0.06
CA PRO A 71 8.40 21.18 1.24
C PRO A 71 7.05 21.25 1.96
N GLY A 72 6.02 21.82 1.33
CA GLY A 72 4.68 21.98 1.91
C GLY A 72 3.83 20.71 1.92
N ALA A 73 2.57 20.84 2.29
CA ALA A 73 1.63 19.72 2.25
C ALA A 73 1.25 19.38 0.79
N ALA A 74 1.48 18.13 0.39
CA ALA A 74 1.09 17.62 -0.92
C ALA A 74 -0.22 16.81 -0.87
N THR A 75 -1.08 17.01 -1.87
CA THR A 75 -2.29 16.20 -2.08
C THR A 75 -1.94 14.76 -2.42
N GLN A 76 -2.92 13.85 -2.37
CA GLN A 76 -2.70 12.46 -2.73
C GLN A 76 -2.31 12.31 -4.21
N GLU A 77 -2.88 13.14 -5.09
CA GLU A 77 -2.58 13.20 -6.51
C GLU A 77 -1.14 13.63 -6.75
N ALA A 78 -0.68 14.68 -6.07
CA ALA A 78 0.69 15.18 -6.18
C ALA A 78 1.71 14.13 -5.67
N ARG A 79 1.41 13.45 -4.56
CA ARG A 79 2.24 12.33 -4.06
C ARG A 79 2.31 11.16 -5.05
N ASN A 80 1.22 10.86 -5.73
CA ASN A 80 1.19 9.81 -6.77
C ASN A 80 1.98 10.23 -8.01
N ALA A 81 1.90 11.51 -8.40
CA ALA A 81 2.69 12.07 -9.50
C ALA A 81 4.20 11.99 -9.18
N PHE A 82 4.60 12.40 -7.97
CA PHE A 82 5.98 12.25 -7.49
C PHE A 82 6.45 10.78 -7.59
N ASP A 83 5.67 9.84 -7.05
CA ASP A 83 6.02 8.41 -7.07
C ASP A 83 6.28 7.89 -8.51
N LEU A 84 5.49 8.34 -9.50
CA LEU A 84 5.67 7.96 -10.91
C LEU A 84 6.94 8.58 -11.52
N GLN A 85 7.14 9.88 -11.32
CA GLN A 85 8.30 10.61 -11.84
C GLN A 85 9.60 10.10 -11.23
N ALA A 86 9.64 9.93 -9.90
CA ALA A 86 10.78 9.39 -9.18
C ALA A 86 11.07 7.94 -9.58
N ALA A 87 10.05 7.08 -9.74
CA ALA A 87 10.24 5.70 -10.21
C ALA A 87 10.97 5.65 -11.56
N ARG A 88 10.52 6.45 -12.53
CA ARG A 88 11.13 6.55 -13.86
C ARG A 88 12.57 7.06 -13.76
N TYR A 89 12.76 8.21 -13.12
CA TYR A 89 14.08 8.84 -12.98
C TYR A 89 15.08 7.90 -12.30
N MET A 90 14.74 7.32 -11.15
CA MET A 90 15.65 6.45 -10.40
C MET A 90 16.05 5.21 -11.20
N HIS A 91 15.13 4.57 -11.91
CA HIS A 91 15.47 3.41 -12.73
C HIS A 91 16.34 3.79 -13.94
N GLN A 92 16.11 4.97 -14.51
CA GLN A 92 16.85 5.45 -15.68
C GLN A 92 18.27 5.91 -15.33
N GLU A 93 18.42 6.71 -14.27
CA GLU A 93 19.64 7.48 -14.01
C GLU A 93 20.58 6.80 -12.98
N PHE A 94 20.05 6.04 -12.02
CA PHE A 94 20.91 5.49 -10.95
C PHE A 94 21.90 4.43 -11.45
N GLY A 95 21.62 3.80 -12.60
CA GLY A 95 22.48 2.75 -13.15
C GLY A 95 22.65 1.53 -12.24
N MET A 96 21.71 1.34 -11.29
CA MET A 96 21.65 0.15 -10.44
C MET A 96 21.28 -1.07 -11.28
N VAL A 97 21.92 -2.20 -10.96
CA VAL A 97 21.46 -3.51 -11.42
C VAL A 97 20.51 -4.12 -10.37
N PRO A 98 19.64 -5.08 -10.74
CA PRO A 98 18.71 -5.70 -9.79
C PRO A 98 19.37 -6.28 -8.53
N ALA A 99 20.60 -6.80 -8.66
CA ALA A 99 21.37 -7.32 -7.53
C ALA A 99 21.74 -6.21 -6.52
N GLU A 100 22.04 -5.00 -6.98
CA GLU A 100 22.33 -3.86 -6.11
C GLU A 100 21.04 -3.31 -5.49
N ALA A 101 20.00 -3.13 -6.32
CA ALA A 101 18.68 -2.68 -5.88
C ALA A 101 17.94 -3.66 -4.95
N ALA A 102 18.43 -4.90 -4.80
CA ALA A 102 17.89 -5.84 -3.82
C ALA A 102 18.38 -5.60 -2.39
N SER A 103 19.45 -4.83 -2.20
CA SER A 103 20.02 -4.55 -0.88
C SER A 103 19.20 -3.48 -0.15
N GLY A 104 18.60 -3.84 0.98
CA GLY A 104 17.89 -2.89 1.86
C GLY A 104 18.78 -1.74 2.34
N ASP A 105 20.04 -2.03 2.64
CA ASP A 105 21.03 -1.07 3.16
C ASP A 105 21.33 0.08 2.19
N VAL A 106 21.27 -0.17 0.87
CA VAL A 106 21.36 0.89 -0.16
C VAL A 106 20.18 1.85 -0.02
N TRP A 107 18.97 1.31 0.14
CA TRP A 107 17.77 2.11 0.25
C TRP A 107 17.69 2.85 1.59
N ALA A 108 18.18 2.25 2.67
CA ALA A 108 18.33 2.90 3.96
C ALA A 108 19.29 4.09 3.88
N PHE A 109 20.43 3.92 3.21
CA PHE A 109 21.34 5.04 2.93
C PHE A 109 20.63 6.16 2.16
N LEU A 110 19.92 5.81 1.08
CA LEU A 110 19.21 6.81 0.29
C LEU A 110 18.12 7.53 1.10
N ALA A 111 17.37 6.82 1.95
CA ALA A 111 16.26 7.40 2.72
C ALA A 111 16.69 8.18 3.95
N LEU A 112 17.80 7.82 4.59
CA LEU A 112 18.19 8.39 5.89
C LEU A 112 19.43 9.30 5.83
N VAL A 113 20.22 9.18 4.76
CA VAL A 113 21.43 9.99 4.57
C VAL A 113 21.23 10.94 3.39
N LEU A 114 20.88 10.41 2.22
CA LEU A 114 20.82 11.22 0.99
C LEU A 114 19.56 12.08 0.89
N LEU A 115 18.39 11.52 1.18
CA LEU A 115 17.07 12.13 0.96
C LEU A 115 16.15 12.07 2.20
N PRO A 116 16.63 12.38 3.42
CA PRO A 116 15.80 12.31 4.63
C PRO A 116 14.60 13.27 4.58
N ASP A 117 14.80 14.48 4.10
CA ASP A 117 13.74 15.46 3.89
C ASP A 117 12.64 14.96 2.95
N VAL A 118 13.01 14.45 1.77
CA VAL A 118 12.03 13.96 0.79
C VAL A 118 11.32 12.70 1.31
N ALA A 119 12.03 11.80 1.99
CA ALA A 119 11.45 10.57 2.55
C ALA A 119 10.36 10.87 3.59
N TYR A 120 10.64 11.78 4.52
CA TYR A 120 9.73 12.15 5.62
C TYR A 120 8.66 13.14 5.18
N TRP A 121 8.90 13.96 4.15
CA TRP A 121 7.83 14.70 3.49
C TRP A 121 6.82 13.76 2.82
N ARG A 122 7.32 12.74 2.11
CA ARG A 122 6.48 11.77 1.40
C ARG A 122 5.66 10.90 2.37
N TYR A 123 6.24 10.60 3.52
CA TYR A 123 5.64 9.85 4.62
C TYR A 123 5.94 10.54 5.95
N PRO A 124 5.06 11.44 6.42
CA PRO A 124 5.19 12.02 7.76
C PRO A 124 5.20 10.91 8.80
N ASP A 125 6.18 10.95 9.71
CA ASP A 125 6.45 9.92 10.73
C ASP A 125 6.47 8.49 10.16
N PRO A 126 7.41 8.20 9.25
CA PRO A 126 7.42 6.94 8.53
C PRO A 126 7.70 5.78 9.49
N PRO A 127 6.93 4.68 9.46
CA PRO A 127 7.30 3.48 10.19
C PRO A 127 8.65 2.93 9.70
N LYS A 128 9.35 2.18 10.57
CA LYS A 128 10.71 1.67 10.32
C LYS A 128 10.86 0.95 8.97
N ASP A 129 9.87 0.16 8.56
CA ASP A 129 9.88 -0.58 7.29
C ASP A 129 9.93 0.30 6.03
N ARG A 130 9.46 1.55 6.12
CA ARG A 130 9.47 2.50 4.99
C ARG A 130 10.82 3.13 4.71
N VAL A 131 11.75 3.11 5.66
CA VAL A 131 13.04 3.81 5.57
C VAL A 131 14.27 2.96 5.89
N LEU A 132 14.12 1.82 6.58
CA LEU A 132 15.24 0.93 6.93
C LEU A 132 15.55 -0.12 5.84
N GLY A 133 14.68 -0.26 4.83
CA GLY A 133 14.87 -1.24 3.76
C GLY A 133 14.59 -2.69 4.18
N THR A 134 13.94 -2.92 5.33
CA THR A 134 13.57 -4.26 5.82
C THR A 134 12.44 -4.90 5.00
N ASP A 135 11.55 -4.09 4.43
CA ASP A 135 10.54 -4.51 3.46
C ASP A 135 10.58 -3.62 2.20
N MET A 136 11.19 -4.15 1.14
CA MET A 136 11.32 -3.48 -0.16
C MET A 136 9.97 -3.13 -0.80
N THR A 137 8.89 -3.82 -0.43
CA THR A 137 7.56 -3.57 -0.98
C THR A 137 6.91 -2.31 -0.41
N ARG A 138 7.38 -1.86 0.76
CA ARG A 138 6.85 -0.70 1.49
C ARG A 138 7.78 0.50 1.48
N HIS A 139 9.08 0.24 1.33
CA HIS A 139 10.14 1.24 1.33
C HIS A 139 9.83 2.44 0.42
N VAL A 140 10.06 3.65 0.92
CA VAL A 140 9.70 4.92 0.23
C VAL A 140 10.26 5.00 -1.18
N PHE A 141 11.56 4.69 -1.36
CA PHE A 141 12.25 4.76 -2.65
C PHE A 141 12.43 3.40 -3.35
N GLY A 142 12.90 2.37 -2.65
CA GLY A 142 13.14 1.05 -3.24
C GLY A 142 11.94 0.46 -3.98
N ARG A 143 10.72 0.62 -3.46
CA ARG A 143 9.51 0.16 -4.18
C ARG A 143 9.30 0.85 -5.52
N LEU A 144 9.71 2.12 -5.66
CA LEU A 144 9.55 2.93 -6.87
C LEU A 144 10.50 2.44 -7.95
N TRP A 145 11.76 2.21 -7.60
CA TRP A 145 12.74 1.62 -8.51
C TRP A 145 12.29 0.24 -9.00
N TRP A 146 11.84 -0.62 -8.09
CA TRP A 146 11.35 -1.96 -8.46
C TRP A 146 10.07 -1.90 -9.29
N ARG A 147 9.19 -0.94 -9.04
CA ARG A 147 8.02 -0.69 -9.88
C ARG A 147 8.42 -0.39 -11.31
N ALA A 148 9.34 0.55 -11.51
CA ALA A 148 9.85 0.87 -12.84
C ALA A 148 10.55 -0.33 -13.48
N HIS A 149 11.40 -1.04 -12.74
CA HIS A 149 12.13 -2.20 -13.24
C HIS A 149 11.20 -3.32 -13.74
N LEU A 150 10.16 -3.65 -12.97
CA LEU A 150 9.26 -4.77 -13.28
C LEU A 150 8.37 -4.50 -14.50
N VAL A 151 8.11 -3.23 -14.82
CA VAL A 151 7.28 -2.84 -15.97
C VAL A 151 8.09 -2.33 -17.16
N TYR A 152 9.41 -2.19 -17.01
CA TYR A 152 10.30 -1.71 -18.05
C TYR A 152 10.31 -2.64 -19.26
N LEU A 153 10.21 -2.06 -20.46
CA LEU A 153 10.21 -2.77 -21.75
C LEU A 153 11.35 -2.27 -22.63
N ALA A 154 12.49 -2.95 -22.56
CA ALA A 154 13.64 -2.64 -23.40
C ALA A 154 13.27 -2.69 -24.89
N GLY A 155 13.64 -1.66 -25.65
CA GLY A 155 13.39 -1.56 -27.09
C GLY A 155 11.99 -1.04 -27.48
N HIS A 156 11.09 -0.79 -26.53
CA HIS A 156 9.82 -0.10 -26.82
C HIS A 156 10.04 1.41 -27.00
N PRO A 157 9.27 2.13 -27.86
CA PRO A 157 9.42 3.58 -28.04
C PRO A 157 9.27 4.40 -26.75
N ASP A 158 8.39 3.93 -25.86
CA ASP A 158 8.32 4.40 -24.48
C ASP A 158 8.52 3.22 -23.52
N PRO A 159 9.78 2.94 -23.08
CA PRO A 159 10.08 1.79 -22.23
C PRO A 159 9.39 1.80 -20.86
N TYR A 160 8.85 2.95 -20.44
CA TYR A 160 8.24 3.16 -19.13
C TYR A 160 6.72 3.29 -19.16
N ALA A 161 6.08 3.13 -20.32
CA ALA A 161 4.62 3.26 -20.48
C ALA A 161 3.82 2.42 -19.46
N GLY A 162 4.37 1.27 -19.04
CA GLY A 162 3.76 0.40 -18.02
C GLY A 162 3.59 1.04 -16.63
N LEU A 163 4.32 2.11 -16.31
CA LEU A 163 4.15 2.85 -15.06
C LEU A 163 2.77 3.51 -14.97
N GLU A 164 2.24 3.98 -16.10
CA GLU A 164 0.95 4.69 -16.20
C GLU A 164 -0.24 3.73 -16.39
N MET A 165 0.02 2.51 -16.88
CA MET A 165 -1.04 1.51 -17.14
C MET A 165 -1.74 1.01 -15.87
N ILE A 166 -1.11 1.15 -14.69
CA ILE A 166 -1.67 0.69 -13.42
C ILE A 166 -1.48 1.75 -12.32
N GLY A 167 -2.55 2.02 -11.58
CA GLY A 167 -2.48 2.88 -10.39
C GLY A 167 -1.57 2.29 -9.31
N GLY A 168 -0.97 3.16 -8.50
CA GLY A 168 0.00 2.76 -7.47
C GLY A 168 -0.53 1.70 -6.49
N GLU A 169 -1.81 1.76 -6.13
CA GLU A 169 -2.45 0.79 -5.23
C GLU A 169 -2.53 -0.61 -5.85
N ALA A 170 -2.91 -0.69 -7.13
CA ALA A 170 -3.07 -1.96 -7.82
C ALA A 170 -1.70 -2.62 -8.09
N PHE A 171 -0.69 -1.82 -8.44
CA PHE A 171 0.69 -2.31 -8.49
C PHE A 171 1.15 -2.80 -7.11
N GLY A 172 0.88 -2.03 -6.06
CA GLY A 172 1.21 -2.38 -4.67
C GLY A 172 0.69 -3.76 -4.29
N GLN A 173 -0.57 -4.09 -4.65
CA GLN A 173 -1.12 -5.43 -4.38
C GLN A 173 -0.38 -6.56 -5.11
N ILE A 174 0.08 -6.33 -6.34
CA ILE A 174 0.90 -7.31 -7.07
C ILE A 174 2.27 -7.43 -6.40
N TYR A 175 2.89 -6.29 -6.08
CA TYR A 175 4.26 -6.23 -5.58
C TYR A 175 4.39 -6.73 -4.14
N GLU A 176 3.40 -6.52 -3.27
CA GLU A 176 3.32 -7.12 -1.93
C GLU A 176 3.40 -8.66 -1.97
N ARG A 177 3.04 -9.27 -3.11
CA ARG A 177 3.18 -10.72 -3.35
C ARG A 177 4.51 -11.05 -4.01
N ARG A 178 5.57 -10.29 -3.72
CA ARG A 178 6.88 -10.34 -4.39
C ARG A 178 7.43 -11.75 -4.56
N ALA A 179 7.47 -12.53 -3.49
CA ALA A 179 8.07 -13.87 -3.48
C ALA A 179 7.41 -14.85 -4.46
N ALA A 180 6.13 -14.65 -4.77
CA ALA A 180 5.36 -15.55 -5.62
C ALA A 180 4.94 -14.93 -6.96
N LEU A 181 4.66 -13.64 -7.06
CA LEU A 181 4.17 -13.06 -8.32
C LEU A 181 4.96 -11.80 -8.72
N GLY A 182 5.34 -11.00 -7.72
CA GLY A 182 5.92 -9.67 -7.94
C GLY A 182 7.43 -9.62 -8.18
N ALA A 183 8.13 -10.75 -8.32
CA ALA A 183 9.59 -10.79 -8.56
C ALA A 183 9.97 -10.97 -10.03
N SER A 184 9.07 -11.45 -10.89
CA SER A 184 9.35 -11.72 -12.30
C SER A 184 8.75 -10.63 -13.22
N PRO A 185 9.57 -9.89 -13.99
CA PRO A 185 9.07 -8.91 -14.95
C PRO A 185 8.09 -9.52 -15.96
N THR A 186 8.34 -10.76 -16.42
CA THR A 186 7.46 -11.46 -17.36
C THR A 186 6.07 -11.69 -16.76
N VAL A 187 6.02 -12.18 -15.52
CA VAL A 187 4.75 -12.44 -14.82
C VAL A 187 4.02 -11.14 -14.49
N VAL A 188 4.72 -10.15 -13.95
CA VAL A 188 4.14 -8.85 -13.61
C VAL A 188 3.56 -8.18 -14.87
N ARG A 189 4.34 -8.06 -15.95
CA ARG A 189 3.85 -7.47 -17.21
C ARG A 189 2.67 -8.24 -17.79
N GLY A 190 2.72 -9.58 -17.78
CA GLY A 190 1.59 -10.41 -18.21
C GLY A 190 0.32 -10.14 -17.41
N ILE A 191 0.42 -10.04 -16.08
CA ILE A 191 -0.70 -9.70 -15.19
C ILE A 191 -1.23 -8.31 -15.53
N LEU A 192 -0.35 -7.33 -15.75
CA LEU A 192 -0.73 -5.96 -16.07
C LEU A 192 -1.44 -5.85 -17.42
N LEU A 193 -0.93 -6.51 -18.45
CA LEU A 193 -1.54 -6.53 -19.78
C LEU A 193 -2.96 -7.09 -19.71
N VAL A 194 -3.13 -8.28 -19.11
CA VAL A 194 -4.43 -8.94 -18.98
C VAL A 194 -5.38 -8.14 -18.08
N TRP A 195 -4.88 -7.55 -16.98
CA TRP A 195 -5.68 -6.66 -16.13
C TRP A 195 -6.16 -5.42 -16.89
N ASN A 196 -5.34 -4.89 -17.80
CA ASN A 196 -5.67 -3.72 -18.60
C ASN A 196 -6.61 -4.01 -19.78
N GLU A 197 -6.91 -5.28 -20.08
CA GLU A 197 -7.96 -5.66 -21.03
C GLU A 197 -9.37 -5.45 -20.46
N LEU A 198 -9.51 -5.39 -19.12
CA LEU A 198 -10.81 -5.16 -18.49
C LEU A 198 -11.30 -3.73 -18.67
N ASP A 199 -12.61 -3.57 -18.82
CA ASP A 199 -13.27 -2.28 -18.69
C ASP A 199 -12.93 -1.63 -17.34
N LYS A 200 -12.69 -0.32 -17.34
CA LYS A 200 -12.37 0.42 -16.10
C LYS A 200 -13.40 0.22 -15.00
N SER A 201 -14.69 0.09 -15.35
CA SER A 201 -15.79 -0.16 -14.39
C SER A 201 -15.69 -1.50 -13.67
N LYS A 202 -15.04 -2.51 -14.29
CA LYS A 202 -14.84 -3.85 -13.70
C LYS A 202 -13.56 -3.96 -12.90
N ARG A 203 -12.65 -2.98 -13.00
CA ARG A 203 -11.37 -2.96 -12.28
C ARG A 203 -11.58 -2.50 -10.85
N SER A 204 -11.98 -3.42 -9.99
CA SER A 204 -12.08 -3.16 -8.55
C SER A 204 -10.95 -3.82 -7.77
N ARG A 205 -10.69 -3.29 -6.58
CA ARG A 205 -9.76 -3.90 -5.62
C ARG A 205 -10.18 -5.33 -5.24
N ALA A 206 -11.48 -5.62 -5.18
CA ALA A 206 -11.99 -6.95 -4.88
C ALA A 206 -11.62 -7.96 -5.98
N VAL A 207 -11.82 -7.58 -7.25
CA VAL A 207 -11.47 -8.41 -8.42
C VAL A 207 -9.98 -8.65 -8.46
N LEU A 208 -9.14 -7.60 -8.34
CA LEU A 208 -7.68 -7.78 -8.35
C LEU A 208 -7.22 -8.70 -7.21
N ARG A 209 -7.78 -8.54 -6.02
CA ARG A 209 -7.42 -9.36 -4.86
C ARG A 209 -7.80 -10.83 -5.06
N ASP A 210 -8.99 -11.13 -5.58
CA ASP A 210 -9.40 -12.51 -5.87
C ASP A 210 -8.54 -13.12 -6.98
N TYR A 211 -8.33 -12.37 -8.07
CA TYR A 211 -7.49 -12.76 -9.19
C TYR A 211 -6.08 -13.14 -8.73
N LEU A 212 -5.43 -12.28 -7.95
CA LEU A 212 -4.10 -12.56 -7.40
C LEU A 212 -4.11 -13.76 -6.44
N LYS A 213 -5.17 -13.98 -5.64
CA LYS A 213 -5.29 -15.18 -4.79
C LYS A 213 -5.36 -16.46 -5.63
N ARG A 214 -6.10 -16.47 -6.74
CA ARG A 214 -6.17 -17.63 -7.63
C ARG A 214 -4.84 -17.88 -8.32
N LEU A 215 -4.15 -16.84 -8.78
CA LEU A 215 -2.81 -16.98 -9.35
C LEU A 215 -1.80 -17.54 -8.34
N LEU A 216 -1.87 -17.12 -7.07
CA LEU A 216 -1.04 -17.69 -6.01
C LEU A 216 -1.28 -19.19 -5.82
N ARG A 217 -2.55 -19.61 -5.86
CA ARG A 217 -2.91 -21.04 -5.77
C ARG A 217 -2.42 -21.82 -6.98
N LEU A 218 -2.58 -21.27 -8.18
CA LEU A 218 -2.16 -21.92 -9.42
C LEU A 218 -0.62 -22.06 -9.50
N ARG A 219 0.12 -21.04 -9.05
CA ARG A 219 1.59 -21.06 -9.06
C ARG A 219 2.18 -22.24 -8.28
N ALA A 220 1.50 -22.74 -7.25
CA ALA A 220 1.95 -23.92 -6.51
C ALA A 220 2.08 -25.17 -7.39
N PHE A 221 1.40 -25.20 -8.53
CA PHE A 221 1.39 -26.33 -9.48
C PHE A 221 1.99 -25.99 -10.84
N VAL A 222 2.12 -24.69 -11.16
CA VAL A 222 2.49 -24.21 -12.49
C VAL A 222 3.62 -23.18 -12.40
N SER A 223 4.72 -23.43 -13.11
CA SER A 223 5.75 -22.41 -13.32
C SER A 223 5.34 -21.46 -14.44
N PHE A 224 4.93 -20.25 -14.09
CA PHE A 224 4.56 -19.22 -15.05
C PHE A 224 5.74 -18.79 -15.94
N GLU A 225 6.95 -18.83 -15.39
CA GLU A 225 8.19 -18.48 -16.09
C GLU A 225 8.56 -19.48 -17.18
N ALA A 226 8.07 -20.73 -17.09
CA ALA A 226 8.32 -21.76 -18.09
C ALA A 226 7.38 -21.67 -19.31
N HIS A 227 6.40 -20.79 -19.29
CA HIS A 227 5.43 -20.64 -20.39
C HIS A 227 5.99 -19.76 -21.51
N SER A 228 5.57 -20.03 -22.75
CA SER A 228 5.66 -19.02 -23.81
C SER A 228 4.80 -17.81 -23.46
N GLU A 229 5.09 -16.65 -24.05
CA GLU A 229 4.32 -15.43 -23.81
C GLU A 229 2.81 -15.64 -24.07
N ALA A 230 2.47 -16.26 -25.22
CA ALA A 230 1.08 -16.60 -25.55
C ALA A 230 0.45 -17.59 -24.55
N GLY A 231 1.23 -18.57 -24.09
CA GLY A 231 0.78 -19.55 -23.08
C GLY A 231 0.49 -18.90 -21.73
N LEU A 232 1.39 -18.02 -21.27
CA LEU A 232 1.22 -17.26 -20.05
C LEU A 232 -0.01 -16.36 -20.13
N SER A 233 -0.16 -15.58 -21.20
CA SER A 233 -1.32 -14.71 -21.40
C SER A 233 -2.64 -15.49 -21.40
N LYS A 234 -2.68 -16.67 -22.04
CA LYS A 234 -3.86 -17.55 -22.03
C LYS A 234 -4.21 -17.99 -20.61
N THR A 235 -3.22 -18.45 -19.84
CA THR A 235 -3.41 -18.88 -18.44
C THR A 235 -3.91 -17.72 -17.58
N LEU A 236 -3.29 -16.54 -17.68
CA LEU A 236 -3.68 -15.36 -16.93
C LEU A 236 -5.12 -14.91 -17.24
N ARG A 237 -5.51 -14.88 -18.53
CA ARG A 237 -6.89 -14.57 -18.94
C ARG A 237 -7.90 -15.60 -18.41
N SER A 238 -7.55 -16.89 -18.45
CA SER A 238 -8.41 -17.96 -17.92
C SER A 238 -8.72 -17.71 -16.44
N VAL A 239 -7.69 -17.46 -15.63
CA VAL A 239 -7.84 -17.23 -14.19
C VAL A 239 -8.62 -15.93 -13.92
N LEU A 240 -8.41 -14.88 -14.72
CA LEU A 240 -9.18 -13.64 -14.59
C LEU A 240 -10.67 -13.84 -14.89
N ASN A 241 -11.00 -14.60 -15.94
CA ASN A 241 -12.37 -14.93 -16.28
C ASN A 241 -13.04 -15.74 -15.16
N GLU A 242 -12.35 -16.71 -14.56
CA GLU A 242 -12.86 -17.44 -13.39
C GLU A 242 -13.14 -16.52 -12.19
N THR A 243 -12.28 -15.52 -11.95
CA THR A 243 -12.51 -14.51 -10.91
C THR A 243 -13.78 -13.70 -11.21
N LEU A 244 -13.97 -13.25 -12.45
CA LEU A 244 -15.15 -12.49 -12.83
C LEU A 244 -16.42 -13.33 -12.64
N ILE A 245 -16.44 -14.57 -13.13
CA ILE A 245 -17.59 -15.48 -12.98
C ILE A 245 -17.92 -15.70 -11.49
N ALA A 246 -16.90 -15.97 -10.67
CA ALA A 246 -17.12 -16.24 -9.25
C ALA A 246 -17.66 -15.03 -8.48
N LEU A 247 -17.21 -13.81 -8.81
CA LEU A 247 -17.68 -12.60 -8.14
C LEU A 247 -19.08 -12.18 -8.61
N HIS A 248 -19.39 -12.30 -9.92
CA HIS A 248 -20.75 -12.05 -10.41
C HIS A 248 -21.75 -13.04 -9.81
N GLY A 249 -21.40 -14.33 -9.72
CA GLY A 249 -22.26 -15.34 -9.08
C GLY A 249 -22.49 -15.10 -7.58
N GLN A 250 -21.50 -14.56 -6.87
CA GLN A 250 -21.65 -14.16 -5.46
C GLN A 250 -22.55 -12.94 -5.28
N ASP A 251 -22.51 -11.98 -6.20
CA ASP A 251 -23.39 -10.81 -6.17
C ASP A 251 -24.85 -11.22 -6.48
N GLU A 252 -25.06 -12.15 -7.41
CA GLU A 252 -26.39 -12.71 -7.70
C GLU A 252 -26.93 -13.56 -6.54
N THR A 253 -26.08 -14.38 -5.90
CA THR A 253 -26.49 -15.20 -4.74
C THR A 253 -26.80 -14.32 -3.53
N LYS A 254 -26.00 -13.29 -3.25
CA LYS A 254 -26.30 -12.32 -2.18
C LYS A 254 -27.55 -11.50 -2.46
N ALA A 255 -27.78 -11.11 -3.72
CA ALA A 255 -29.01 -10.45 -4.11
C ALA A 255 -30.22 -11.38 -3.88
N GLN A 256 -30.11 -12.66 -4.26
CA GLN A 256 -31.16 -13.66 -4.03
C GLN A 256 -31.38 -13.95 -2.53
N GLU A 257 -30.33 -14.11 -1.74
CA GLU A 257 -30.41 -14.29 -0.28
C GLU A 257 -30.99 -13.05 0.41
N SER A 258 -30.68 -11.83 -0.05
CA SER A 258 -31.28 -10.60 0.47
C SER A 258 -32.76 -10.47 0.12
N VAL A 259 -33.16 -10.90 -1.09
CA VAL A 259 -34.56 -10.91 -1.53
C VAL A 259 -35.35 -12.03 -0.85
N GLU A 260 -34.74 -13.19 -0.57
CA GLU A 260 -35.36 -14.26 0.24
C GLU A 260 -35.42 -13.90 1.72
N ALA A 261 -34.40 -13.22 2.26
CA ALA A 261 -34.42 -12.70 3.63
C ALA A 261 -35.48 -11.60 3.79
N ASP A 262 -35.66 -10.70 2.82
CA ASP A 262 -36.73 -9.69 2.82
C ASP A 262 -38.13 -10.31 2.56
N ARG A 263 -38.22 -11.49 1.94
CA ARG A 263 -39.49 -12.22 1.74
C ARG A 263 -39.89 -13.08 2.94
N ASN A 264 -38.94 -13.61 3.70
CA ASN A 264 -39.19 -14.43 4.89
C ASN A 264 -39.12 -13.64 6.21
N ALA A 265 -38.52 -12.46 6.21
CA ALA A 265 -38.67 -11.53 7.31
C ALA A 265 -39.92 -10.68 7.04
N SER A 266 -40.97 -10.89 7.82
CA SER A 266 -41.67 -9.74 8.37
C SER A 266 -40.89 -9.32 9.61
N PRO A 267 -40.00 -8.32 9.57
CA PRO A 267 -39.48 -7.75 10.80
C PRO A 267 -40.32 -6.52 11.14
N GLU A 268 -40.87 -6.53 12.35
CA GLU A 268 -41.22 -5.27 12.99
C GLU A 268 -39.98 -4.34 12.98
N PRO A 269 -40.16 -3.03 12.78
CA PRO A 269 -39.10 -2.07 12.50
C PRO A 269 -37.91 -2.09 13.48
N GLN A 270 -38.11 -2.55 14.72
CA GLN A 270 -37.11 -2.57 15.79
C GLN A 270 -35.97 -3.60 15.59
N GLY A 271 -36.19 -4.69 14.85
CA GLY A 271 -35.17 -5.73 14.68
C GLY A 271 -34.04 -5.37 13.71
N ARG A 272 -34.35 -4.54 12.70
CA ARG A 272 -33.40 -4.13 11.64
C ARG A 272 -32.35 -3.17 12.18
N ASP A 273 -32.76 -2.23 13.02
CA ASP A 273 -31.88 -1.21 13.58
C ASP A 273 -30.92 -1.81 14.61
N ARG A 274 -31.38 -2.79 15.39
CA ARG A 274 -30.54 -3.53 16.34
C ARG A 274 -29.33 -4.18 15.67
N ALA A 275 -29.53 -4.91 14.58
CA ALA A 275 -28.44 -5.59 13.87
C ALA A 275 -27.44 -4.61 13.25
N ARG A 276 -27.93 -3.49 12.69
CA ARG A 276 -27.08 -2.43 12.13
C ARG A 276 -26.24 -1.74 13.21
N ILE A 277 -26.83 -1.40 14.36
CA ILE A 277 -26.13 -0.76 15.48
C ILE A 277 -24.98 -1.65 15.96
N LEU A 278 -25.23 -2.96 16.15
CA LEU A 278 -24.19 -3.88 16.61
C LEU A 278 -23.02 -3.98 15.61
N GLY A 279 -23.31 -4.10 14.32
CA GLY A 279 -22.26 -4.15 13.28
C GLY A 279 -21.42 -2.86 13.20
N LEU A 280 -22.01 -1.69 13.48
CA LEU A 280 -21.26 -0.44 13.56
C LEU A 280 -20.36 -0.37 14.79
N LEU A 281 -20.81 -0.92 15.93
CA LEU A 281 -20.05 -0.95 17.17
C LEU A 281 -18.91 -2.00 17.17
N GLU A 282 -18.97 -3.02 16.32
CA GLU A 282 -17.85 -3.96 16.08
C GLU A 282 -16.61 -3.24 15.53
N ALA A 283 -16.79 -2.15 14.79
CA ALA A 283 -15.68 -1.35 14.26
C ALA A 283 -15.05 -0.41 15.30
N GLY A 284 -15.66 -0.26 16.48
CA GLY A 284 -15.20 0.57 17.58
C GLY A 284 -16.31 1.45 18.19
N PRO A 285 -15.98 2.27 19.20
CA PRO A 285 -16.97 3.14 19.84
C PRO A 285 -17.56 4.19 18.89
N VAL A 286 -18.88 4.32 18.87
CA VAL A 286 -19.60 5.26 17.99
C VAL A 286 -20.55 6.13 18.81
N SER A 287 -20.71 7.40 18.42
CA SER A 287 -21.67 8.31 19.05
C SER A 287 -23.11 8.03 18.60
N LEU A 288 -24.08 8.32 19.46
CA LEU A 288 -25.51 8.24 19.12
C LEU A 288 -25.86 9.01 17.84
N ALA A 289 -25.25 10.19 17.63
CA ALA A 289 -25.50 11.01 16.44
C ALA A 289 -24.99 10.34 15.16
N ASP A 290 -23.81 9.71 15.22
CA ASP A 290 -23.22 9.00 14.08
C ASP A 290 -23.95 7.67 13.81
N LEU A 291 -24.45 6.98 14.85
CA LEU A 291 -25.33 5.83 14.70
C LEU A 291 -26.66 6.21 14.01
N ALA A 292 -27.31 7.29 14.46
CA ALA A 292 -28.54 7.79 13.82
C ALA A 292 -28.32 8.16 12.35
N TYR A 293 -27.20 8.83 12.05
CA TYR A 293 -26.83 9.19 10.68
C TYR A 293 -26.59 7.95 9.81
N ARG A 294 -25.79 6.98 10.27
CA ARG A 294 -25.43 5.79 9.48
C ARG A 294 -26.55 4.75 9.37
N CYS A 295 -27.46 4.71 10.33
CA CYS A 295 -28.65 3.87 10.27
C CYS A 295 -29.78 4.52 9.47
N GLU A 296 -29.68 5.82 9.14
CA GLU A 296 -30.73 6.63 8.50
C GLU A 296 -32.05 6.59 9.29
N ALA A 297 -31.95 6.65 10.62
CA ALA A 297 -33.08 6.51 11.53
C ALA A 297 -33.18 7.70 12.50
N ASP A 298 -34.36 7.89 13.11
CA ASP A 298 -34.53 8.95 14.10
C ASP A 298 -33.65 8.68 15.33
N ARG A 299 -33.08 9.76 15.87
CA ARG A 299 -32.19 9.68 17.02
C ARG A 299 -32.87 9.07 18.24
N SER A 300 -34.18 9.29 18.41
CA SER A 300 -34.96 8.73 19.52
C SER A 300 -35.15 7.22 19.40
N ASP A 301 -35.34 6.70 18.19
CA ASP A 301 -35.48 5.26 17.94
C ASP A 301 -34.15 4.50 18.17
N ILE A 302 -33.04 5.10 17.72
CA ILE A 302 -31.70 4.56 17.96
C ILE A 302 -31.34 4.62 19.45
N ASP A 303 -31.70 5.69 20.16
CA ASP A 303 -31.48 5.78 21.60
C ASP A 303 -32.30 4.73 22.37
N ALA A 304 -33.57 4.52 22.01
CA ALA A 304 -34.42 3.49 22.61
C ALA A 304 -33.82 2.08 22.40
N THR A 305 -33.34 1.79 21.19
CA THR A 305 -32.69 0.52 20.85
C THR A 305 -31.38 0.34 21.62
N LEU A 306 -30.57 1.39 21.74
CA LEU A 306 -29.33 1.36 22.54
C LEU A 306 -29.61 1.17 24.03
N GLN A 307 -30.66 1.78 24.58
CA GLN A 307 -31.07 1.57 25.97
C GLN A 307 -31.43 0.10 26.22
N GLY A 308 -32.15 -0.55 25.29
CA GLY A 308 -32.41 -1.98 25.35
C GLY A 308 -31.13 -2.82 25.33
N LEU A 309 -30.21 -2.53 24.40
CA LEU A 309 -28.92 -3.24 24.29
C LEU A 309 -28.00 -3.04 25.51
N VAL A 310 -28.11 -1.89 26.18
CA VAL A 310 -27.40 -1.62 27.45
C VAL A 310 -28.01 -2.43 28.59
N GLN A 311 -29.33 -2.53 28.68
CA GLN A 311 -30.01 -3.37 29.68
C GLN A 311 -29.69 -4.86 29.48
N GLU A 312 -29.55 -5.30 28.22
CA GLU A 312 -29.13 -6.66 27.86
C GLU A 312 -27.62 -6.93 28.13
N GLY A 313 -26.83 -5.90 28.47
CA GLY A 313 -25.40 -6.02 28.73
C GLY A 313 -24.57 -6.31 27.47
N VAL A 314 -25.09 -6.00 26.28
CA VAL A 314 -24.41 -6.18 24.99
C VAL A 314 -23.58 -4.94 24.64
N VAL A 315 -24.08 -3.76 25.01
CA VAL A 315 -23.48 -2.45 24.73
C VAL A 315 -23.26 -1.72 26.05
N GLN A 316 -22.23 -0.87 26.13
CA GLN A 316 -21.98 0.03 27.25
C GLN A 316 -21.80 1.48 26.78
N ARG A 317 -22.15 2.42 27.65
CA ARG A 317 -21.85 3.83 27.46
C ARG A 317 -20.43 4.13 27.93
N LEU A 318 -19.69 4.90 27.13
CA LEU A 318 -18.29 5.24 27.37
C LEU A 318 -18.14 6.75 27.65
N PRO A 319 -18.44 7.22 28.88
CA PRO A 319 -18.44 8.66 29.19
C PRO A 319 -17.08 9.33 28.99
N ASN A 320 -15.98 8.58 29.18
CA ASN A 320 -14.61 9.06 28.99
C ASN A 320 -14.26 9.34 27.53
N ARG A 321 -15.08 8.89 26.57
CA ARG A 321 -14.89 9.09 25.12
C ARG A 321 -15.79 10.20 24.55
N GLY A 322 -16.68 10.75 25.36
CA GLY A 322 -17.57 11.85 24.98
C GLY A 322 -19.04 11.61 25.37
N PRO A 323 -19.88 12.65 25.25
CA PRO A 323 -21.29 12.54 25.59
C PRO A 323 -22.01 11.62 24.59
N HIS A 324 -22.71 10.60 25.12
CA HIS A 324 -23.51 9.64 24.32
C HIS A 324 -22.69 8.83 23.31
N VAL A 325 -21.48 8.40 23.70
CA VAL A 325 -20.68 7.42 22.97
C VAL A 325 -20.94 6.02 23.54
N TYR A 326 -21.12 5.05 22.66
CA TYR A 326 -21.42 3.66 23.00
C TYR A 326 -20.37 2.73 22.37
N GLY A 327 -20.12 1.59 23.00
CA GLY A 327 -19.24 0.53 22.51
C GLY A 327 -19.74 -0.83 22.96
N LEU A 328 -19.26 -1.91 22.36
CA LEU A 328 -19.59 -3.26 22.81
C LEU A 328 -19.08 -3.49 24.25
N PHE A 329 -19.83 -4.26 25.02
CA PHE A 329 -19.44 -4.66 26.38
C PHE A 329 -18.33 -5.71 26.30
N ASP A 330 -17.13 -5.38 26.78
CA ASP A 330 -15.99 -6.30 26.81
C ASP A 330 -15.86 -6.94 28.21
N ARG A 331 -16.00 -8.27 28.29
CA ARG A 331 -15.92 -9.02 29.56
C ARG A 331 -14.48 -9.17 30.10
N GLN A 332 -13.45 -8.69 29.40
CA GLN A 332 -12.04 -8.94 29.75
C GLN A 332 -11.27 -7.78 30.40
N GLN A 333 -11.94 -6.81 31.06
CA GLN A 333 -11.25 -5.88 31.96
C GLN A 333 -11.70 -6.10 33.41
N PRO A 334 -10.97 -6.89 34.23
CA PRO A 334 -11.04 -6.72 35.68
C PRO A 334 -10.39 -5.38 36.05
N ASP A 335 -10.98 -4.73 37.05
CA ASP A 335 -10.58 -3.46 37.68
C ASP A 335 -9.06 -3.21 37.65
N ARG A 336 -8.66 -2.12 37.01
CA ARG A 336 -7.50 -1.34 37.47
C ARG A 336 -8.02 -0.29 38.45
N GLY A 337 -8.34 -0.76 39.65
CA GLY A 337 -8.43 0.06 40.87
C GLY A 337 -7.12 -0.02 41.63
#